data_AF-A0A957U2Q2-F1
#
_entry.id   AF-A0A957U2Q2-F1
#
_cell.length_a   1.000
_cell.length_b   1.000
_cell.length_c   1.000
_cell.angle_alpha   90.00
_cell.angle_beta   90.00
_cell.angle_gamma   90.00
#
_symmetry.space_group_name_H-M   'P 1'
#
loop_
_entity.id
_entity.type
_entity.pdbx_description
1 polymer ?
#
loop_
_entity_poly.entity_id
_entity_poly.type
_entity_poly.pdbx_seq_one_letter_code
_entity_poly.pdbx_strand_id
1 'polypeptide(L)'
;VIIKHLYTERRLYPLDLYIKEMRFEKARAAVLDYGKAIRDLAAANIFPGDLFIKNFGVTRHGRVIFYDYDELCLLTDCNFRKLPESTHYEDEMSAQPWFSVAENDIFPEEFRKFLWFPTPLREAMHTRHADLFNVTFWQEMQARNRAGEVLDIFPYARADRLHHVAPEPPGQEAAHHTTDG
;
A
#
# COMPACT_ATOMS: atom_id res chain seq x y z
N VAL A 1 33.69 -24.27 -6.40
CA VAL A 1 33.04 -23.04 -6.93
C VAL A 1 33.37 -21.91 -5.96
N ILE A 2 33.76 -20.72 -6.44
CA ILE A 2 34.03 -19.52 -5.62
C ILE A 2 32.96 -18.47 -5.96
N ILE A 3 32.22 -17.99 -4.96
CA ILE A 3 31.25 -16.89 -5.11
C ILE A 3 31.95 -15.58 -4.77
N LYS A 4 32.00 -14.63 -5.72
CA LYS A 4 32.68 -13.33 -5.52
C LYS A 4 31.90 -12.36 -4.64
N HIS A 5 30.57 -12.38 -4.75
CA HIS A 5 29.67 -11.53 -3.96
C HIS A 5 28.34 -12.25 -3.77
N LEU A 6 27.76 -12.12 -2.57
CA LEU A 6 26.55 -12.79 -2.11
C LEU A 6 25.92 -11.90 -1.04
N TYR A 7 24.60 -11.79 -1.05
CA TYR A 7 23.82 -11.24 0.04
C TYR A 7 23.08 -12.37 0.75
N THR A 8 23.03 -12.32 2.07
CA THR A 8 22.25 -13.26 2.88
C THR A 8 21.10 -12.53 3.53
N GLU A 9 19.89 -13.01 3.29
CA GLU A 9 18.67 -12.42 3.83
C GLU A 9 17.83 -13.45 4.57
N ARG A 10 16.86 -12.97 5.33
CA ARG A 10 15.89 -13.84 5.97
C ARG A 10 15.08 -14.55 4.90
N ARG A 11 15.06 -15.88 4.94
CA ARG A 11 14.19 -16.66 4.05
C ARG A 11 12.72 -16.36 4.34
N LEU A 12 12.02 -15.88 3.32
CA LEU A 12 10.58 -15.63 3.31
C LEU A 12 9.87 -16.65 2.41
N TYR A 13 8.56 -16.80 2.60
CA TYR A 13 7.73 -17.58 1.67
C TYR A 13 7.28 -16.66 0.54
N PRO A 14 7.66 -16.87 -0.73
CA PRO A 14 7.23 -15.99 -1.83
C PRO A 14 5.70 -15.83 -1.85
N LEU A 15 5.21 -14.59 -1.90
CA LEU A 15 3.79 -14.29 -1.70
C LEU A 15 2.91 -14.90 -2.79
N ASP A 16 3.40 -14.97 -4.03
CA ASP A 16 2.70 -15.62 -5.14
C ASP A 16 2.46 -17.12 -4.90
N LEU A 17 3.46 -17.83 -4.36
CA LEU A 17 3.33 -19.23 -3.94
C LEU A 17 2.44 -19.36 -2.71
N TYR A 18 2.62 -18.47 -1.72
CA TYR A 18 1.84 -18.47 -0.49
C TYR A 18 0.33 -18.34 -0.77
N ILE A 19 -0.04 -17.47 -1.71
CA ILE A 19 -1.44 -17.27 -2.12
C ILE A 19 -2.01 -18.52 -2.80
N LYS A 20 -1.21 -19.22 -3.61
CA LYS A 20 -1.64 -20.43 -4.34
C LYS A 20 -1.81 -21.65 -3.42
N GLU A 21 -0.97 -21.77 -2.41
CA GLU A 21 -0.82 -23.00 -1.63
C GLU A 21 -1.53 -22.97 -0.27
N MET A 22 -1.76 -21.78 0.29
CA MET A 22 -2.36 -21.65 1.61
C MET A 22 -3.89 -21.62 1.55
N ARG A 23 -4.53 -22.03 2.66
CA ARG A 23 -5.98 -21.87 2.83
C ARG A 23 -6.41 -20.41 2.60
N PHE A 24 -7.63 -20.25 2.09
CA PHE A 24 -8.18 -18.94 1.72
C PHE A 24 -7.99 -17.85 2.78
N GLU A 25 -8.28 -18.11 4.06
CA GLU A 25 -8.12 -17.11 5.11
C GLU A 25 -6.68 -16.61 5.29
N LYS A 26 -5.70 -17.50 5.14
CA LYS A 26 -4.28 -17.11 5.20
C LYS A 26 -3.87 -16.30 3.97
N ALA A 27 -4.29 -16.73 2.79
CA ALA A 27 -4.03 -16.00 1.55
C ALA A 27 -4.68 -14.60 1.59
N ARG A 28 -5.92 -14.51 2.05
CA ARG A 28 -6.65 -13.24 2.24
C ARG A 28 -5.93 -12.32 3.21
N ALA A 29 -5.50 -12.82 4.37
CA ALA A 29 -4.72 -12.02 5.32
C ALA A 29 -3.41 -11.50 4.72
N ALA A 30 -2.69 -12.35 3.96
CA ALA A 30 -1.46 -11.94 3.29
C ALA A 30 -1.69 -10.89 2.20
N VAL A 31 -2.76 -10.98 1.41
CA VAL A 31 -3.10 -9.97 0.39
C VAL A 31 -3.44 -8.61 1.02
N LEU A 32 -4.17 -8.61 2.14
CA LEU A 32 -4.41 -7.37 2.89
C LEU A 32 -3.12 -6.81 3.49
N ASP A 33 -2.22 -7.66 3.98
CA ASP A 33 -0.95 -7.19 4.51
C ASP A 33 0.02 -6.72 3.41
N TYR A 34 -0.06 -7.27 2.21
CA TYR A 34 0.65 -6.78 1.02
C TYR A 34 0.24 -5.33 0.68
N GLY A 35 -1.06 -5.03 0.65
CA GLY A 35 -1.53 -3.65 0.46
C GLY A 35 -1.11 -2.72 1.60
N LYS A 36 -1.04 -3.21 2.84
CA LYS A 36 -0.45 -2.45 3.95
C LYS A 36 1.05 -2.22 3.75
N ALA A 37 1.82 -3.22 3.34
CA ALA A 37 3.26 -3.11 3.13
C ALA A 37 3.59 -2.04 2.08
N ILE A 38 2.82 -1.96 0.99
CA ILE A 38 2.98 -0.89 -0.02
C ILE A 38 2.78 0.49 0.59
N ARG A 39 1.77 0.67 1.46
CA ARG A 39 1.55 1.96 2.14
C ARG A 39 2.64 2.30 3.10
N ASP A 40 3.11 1.32 3.87
CA ASP A 40 4.20 1.51 4.82
C ASP A 40 5.48 1.94 4.05
N LEU A 41 5.75 1.36 2.87
CA LEU A 41 6.85 1.79 2.00
C LEU A 41 6.65 3.22 1.47
N ALA A 42 5.47 3.54 0.94
CA ALA A 42 5.16 4.89 0.48
C ALA A 42 5.26 5.94 1.61
N ALA A 43 4.85 5.57 2.83
CA ALA A 43 4.96 6.40 4.02
C ALA A 43 6.42 6.65 4.44
N ALA A 44 7.31 5.71 4.12
CA ALA A 44 8.75 5.84 4.33
C ALA A 44 9.47 6.52 3.14
N ASN A 45 8.73 7.16 2.21
CA ASN A 45 9.25 7.74 0.98
C ASN A 45 9.93 6.73 0.03
N ILE A 46 9.54 5.46 0.06
CA ILE A 46 10.10 4.39 -0.78
C ILE A 46 9.05 3.96 -1.81
N PHE A 47 9.43 3.96 -3.08
CA PHE A 47 8.68 3.31 -4.15
C PHE A 47 9.40 2.04 -4.62
N PRO A 48 8.71 0.88 -4.66
CA PRO A 48 9.35 -0.40 -4.99
C PRO A 48 9.84 -0.58 -6.43
N GLY A 49 9.44 0.29 -7.36
CA GLY A 49 9.50 -0.01 -8.79
C GLY A 49 8.32 -0.91 -9.16
N ASP A 50 8.60 -2.18 -9.44
CA ASP A 50 7.58 -3.18 -9.68
C ASP A 50 6.87 -3.68 -8.41
N LEU A 51 5.55 -3.48 -8.38
CA LEU A 51 4.68 -3.99 -7.31
C LEU A 51 4.35 -5.49 -7.46
N PHE A 52 5.05 -6.25 -8.30
CA PHE A 52 4.72 -7.66 -8.51
C PHE A 52 4.77 -8.48 -7.22
N ILE A 53 3.72 -9.28 -6.96
CA ILE A 53 3.63 -10.11 -5.76
C ILE A 53 4.80 -11.10 -5.60
N LYS A 54 5.50 -11.45 -6.69
CA LYS A 54 6.71 -12.29 -6.66
C LYS A 54 7.91 -11.61 -5.97
N ASN A 55 7.88 -10.29 -5.80
CA ASN A 55 8.91 -9.47 -5.15
C ASN A 55 8.64 -9.31 -3.65
N PHE A 56 7.55 -9.92 -3.16
CA PHE A 56 7.12 -9.88 -1.77
C PHE A 56 7.14 -11.27 -1.14
N GLY A 57 7.43 -11.30 0.16
CA GLY A 57 7.56 -12.53 0.93
C GLY A 57 6.78 -12.49 2.22
N VAL A 58 6.26 -13.64 2.61
CA VAL A 58 5.48 -13.83 3.83
C VAL A 58 6.37 -14.43 4.91
N THR A 59 6.39 -13.78 6.06
CA THR A 59 7.08 -14.27 7.27
C THR A 59 6.31 -15.41 7.94
N ARG A 60 6.95 -16.09 8.91
CA ARG A 60 6.29 -17.11 9.75
C ARG A 60 5.02 -16.61 10.45
N HIS A 61 4.96 -15.31 10.78
CA HIS A 61 3.81 -14.69 11.46
C HIS A 61 2.79 -14.08 10.48
N GLY A 62 2.94 -14.31 9.17
CA GLY A 62 1.99 -13.83 8.16
C GLY A 62 2.18 -12.38 7.74
N ARG A 63 3.26 -11.71 8.18
CA ARG A 63 3.63 -10.36 7.70
C ARG A 63 4.22 -10.43 6.29
N VAL A 64 3.85 -9.51 5.42
CA VAL A 64 4.39 -9.34 4.08
C VAL A 64 5.54 -8.33 4.10
N ILE A 65 6.63 -8.67 3.43
CA ILE A 65 7.87 -7.88 3.34
C ILE A 65 8.31 -7.84 1.87
N PHE A 66 8.76 -6.67 1.42
CA PHE A 66 9.39 -6.50 0.12
C PHE A 66 10.88 -6.86 0.18
N TYR A 67 11.39 -7.57 -0.82
CA TYR A 67 12.78 -8.07 -0.84
C TYR A 67 13.54 -7.86 -2.16
N ASP A 68 12.92 -7.27 -3.19
CA ASP A 68 13.56 -7.08 -4.50
C ASP A 68 14.07 -5.64 -4.65
N TYR A 69 15.34 -5.37 -4.32
CA TYR A 69 15.81 -3.99 -4.16
C TYR A 69 16.36 -3.31 -5.42
N ASP A 70 16.36 -3.99 -6.56
CA ASP A 70 17.05 -3.52 -7.77
C ASP A 70 16.36 -2.30 -8.42
N GLU A 71 15.06 -2.12 -8.20
CA GLU A 71 14.25 -1.04 -8.80
C GLU A 71 13.79 0.03 -7.80
N LEU A 72 14.35 0.02 -6.58
CA LEU A 72 13.95 0.99 -5.56
C LEU A 72 14.28 2.42 -5.98
N CYS A 73 13.31 3.31 -5.82
CA CYS A 73 13.51 4.75 -5.92
C CYS A 73 12.75 5.49 -4.83
N LEU A 74 13.07 6.78 -4.65
CA LEU A 74 12.33 7.61 -3.72
C LEU A 74 10.95 7.88 -4.30
N LEU A 75 9.93 7.77 -3.45
CA LEU A 75 8.56 8.07 -3.85
C LEU A 75 8.45 9.49 -4.42
N THR A 76 9.19 10.45 -3.86
CA THR A 76 9.22 11.85 -4.31
C THR A 76 9.79 12.07 -5.70
N ASP A 77 10.57 11.13 -6.23
CA ASP A 77 11.23 11.21 -7.54
C ASP A 77 10.38 10.60 -8.65
N CYS A 78 9.36 9.81 -8.28
CA CYS A 78 8.36 9.28 -9.20
C CYS A 78 7.42 10.37 -9.73
N ASN A 79 6.94 10.21 -10.95
CA ASN A 79 5.90 11.05 -11.53
C ASN A 79 4.58 10.27 -11.67
N PHE A 80 3.76 10.30 -10.62
CA PHE A 80 2.45 9.65 -10.63
C PHE A 80 1.45 10.46 -11.47
N ARG A 81 0.93 9.84 -12.53
CA ARG A 81 0.01 10.46 -13.48
C ARG A 81 -1.23 9.59 -13.66
N LYS A 82 -2.37 10.23 -13.94
CA LYS A 82 -3.56 9.52 -14.42
C LYS A 82 -3.29 9.03 -15.84
N LEU A 83 -3.70 7.81 -16.17
CA LEU A 83 -3.69 7.33 -17.55
C LEU A 83 -4.58 8.26 -18.41
N PRO A 84 -4.07 8.81 -19.53
CA PRO A 84 -4.88 9.62 -20.43
C PRO A 84 -6.05 8.82 -21.02
N GLU A 85 -7.24 9.41 -21.04
CA GLU A 85 -8.39 8.83 -21.74
C GLU A 85 -8.22 9.07 -23.24
N SER A 86 -8.32 8.00 -24.03
CA SER A 86 -8.26 8.12 -25.49
C SER A 86 -9.49 8.87 -26.01
N THR A 87 -9.30 9.80 -26.94
CA THR A 87 -10.39 10.49 -27.63
C THR A 87 -10.72 9.87 -29.00
N HIS A 88 -9.91 8.91 -29.47
CA HIS A 88 -10.07 8.27 -30.78
C HIS A 88 -9.95 6.74 -30.70
N TYR A 89 -10.76 6.05 -31.51
CA TYR A 89 -10.81 4.59 -31.54
C TYR A 89 -9.48 3.96 -32.00
N GLU A 90 -8.76 4.62 -32.92
CA GLU A 90 -7.47 4.14 -33.43
C GLU A 90 -6.39 4.10 -32.33
N ASP A 91 -6.43 5.06 -31.40
CA ASP A 91 -5.52 5.17 -30.27
C ASP A 91 -5.74 4.06 -29.23
N GLU A 92 -6.95 3.50 -29.12
CA GLU A 92 -7.26 2.35 -28.25
C GLU A 92 -6.79 1.02 -28.84
N MET A 93 -6.73 0.92 -30.18
CA MET A 93 -6.25 -0.27 -30.90
C MET A 93 -4.72 -0.28 -31.10
N SER A 94 -4.04 0.83 -30.84
CA SER A 94 -2.59 0.93 -30.97
C SER A 94 -1.86 0.05 -29.94
N ALA A 95 -0.84 -0.67 -30.40
CA ALA A 95 0.04 -1.45 -29.53
C ALA A 95 1.04 -0.58 -28.74
N GLN A 96 1.20 0.69 -29.11
CA GLN A 96 2.08 1.66 -28.45
C GLN A 96 1.26 2.80 -27.84
N PRO A 97 1.65 3.34 -26.67
CA PRO A 97 0.98 4.49 -26.07
C PRO A 97 0.97 5.67 -27.05
N TRP A 98 -0.19 6.28 -27.25
CA TRP A 98 -0.34 7.48 -28.09
C TRP A 98 0.14 8.76 -27.38
N PHE A 99 0.48 8.66 -26.09
CA PHE A 99 0.98 9.76 -25.26
C PHE A 99 2.43 9.53 -24.83
N SER A 100 3.14 10.62 -24.51
CA SER A 100 4.52 10.56 -24.04
C SER A 100 4.61 9.98 -22.62
N VAL A 101 5.49 9.00 -22.46
CA VAL A 101 5.83 8.34 -21.19
C VAL A 101 7.31 8.64 -20.89
N ALA A 102 7.57 9.30 -19.77
CA ALA A 102 8.93 9.49 -19.27
C ALA A 102 9.40 8.28 -18.43
N GLU A 103 10.70 8.15 -18.21
CA GLU A 103 11.31 7.04 -17.45
C GLU A 103 10.74 6.87 -16.04
N ASN A 104 10.34 7.95 -15.39
CA ASN A 104 9.77 7.95 -14.04
C ASN A 104 8.24 8.09 -14.01
N ASP A 105 7.56 7.99 -15.15
CA ASP A 105 6.10 8.07 -15.19
C ASP A 105 5.47 6.78 -14.69
N ILE A 106 4.55 6.91 -13.74
CA ILE A 106 3.87 5.77 -13.11
C ILE A 106 2.38 5.99 -13.18
N PHE A 107 1.66 4.97 -13.64
CA PHE A 107 0.20 4.97 -13.82
C PHE A 107 -0.45 3.94 -12.89
N PRO A 108 -0.87 4.33 -11.67
CA PRO A 108 -1.43 3.40 -10.69
C PRO A 108 -2.66 2.61 -11.16
N GLU A 109 -3.40 3.13 -12.14
CA GLU A 109 -4.54 2.45 -12.76
C GLU A 109 -4.11 1.15 -13.46
N GLU A 110 -2.89 1.08 -13.97
CA GLU A 110 -2.35 -0.09 -14.65
C GLU A 110 -1.98 -1.21 -13.70
N PHE A 111 -1.75 -0.90 -12.41
CA PHE A 111 -1.48 -1.91 -11.38
C PHE A 111 -2.60 -2.96 -11.32
N ARG A 112 -3.85 -2.58 -11.62
CA ARG A 112 -4.98 -3.53 -11.68
C ARG A 112 -4.84 -4.57 -12.79
N LYS A 113 -4.17 -4.23 -13.90
CA LYS A 113 -4.03 -5.11 -15.06
C LYS A 113 -3.03 -6.23 -14.78
N PHE A 114 -1.93 -5.92 -14.09
CA PHE A 114 -0.82 -6.85 -13.89
C PHE A 114 -0.78 -7.50 -12.51
N LEU A 115 -1.37 -6.90 -11.47
CA LEU A 115 -1.49 -7.54 -10.17
C LEU A 115 -2.56 -8.62 -10.21
N TRP A 116 -2.11 -9.85 -10.50
CA TRP A 116 -2.97 -11.01 -10.55
C TRP A 116 -3.26 -11.58 -9.16
N PHE A 117 -4.55 -11.66 -8.82
CA PHE A 117 -5.07 -12.39 -7.67
C PHE A 117 -6.27 -13.25 -8.11
N PRO A 118 -6.49 -14.42 -7.50
CA PRO A 118 -7.77 -15.13 -7.59
C PRO A 118 -8.94 -14.19 -7.22
N THR A 119 -10.08 -14.31 -7.91
CA THR A 119 -11.21 -13.37 -7.79
C THR A 119 -11.58 -13.00 -6.35
N PRO A 120 -11.76 -13.95 -5.41
CA PRO A 120 -12.12 -13.60 -4.03
C PRO A 120 -11.05 -12.80 -3.27
N LEU A 121 -9.77 -12.98 -3.64
CA LEU A 121 -8.65 -12.24 -3.06
C LEU A 121 -8.49 -10.85 -3.69
N ARG A 122 -8.75 -10.75 -5.01
CA ARG A 122 -8.79 -9.47 -5.71
C ARG A 122 -9.87 -8.56 -5.14
N GLU A 123 -11.05 -9.11 -4.84
CA GLU A 123 -12.13 -8.38 -4.16
C GLU A 123 -11.70 -7.90 -2.78
N ALA A 124 -11.06 -8.75 -1.97
CA ALA A 124 -10.55 -8.35 -0.67
C ALA A 124 -9.52 -7.21 -0.76
N MET A 125 -8.60 -7.28 -1.74
CA MET A 125 -7.64 -6.20 -2.02
C MET A 125 -8.35 -4.92 -2.42
N HIS A 126 -9.32 -4.99 -3.33
CA HIS A 126 -10.07 -3.83 -3.80
C HIS A 126 -10.89 -3.19 -2.67
N THR A 127 -11.61 -3.97 -1.87
CA THR A 127 -12.41 -3.45 -0.75
C THR A 127 -11.57 -2.66 0.26
N ARG A 128 -10.32 -3.07 0.52
CA ARG A 128 -9.48 -2.43 1.54
C ARG A 128 -8.49 -1.40 0.99
N HIS A 129 -8.02 -1.58 -0.23
CA HIS A 129 -6.87 -0.86 -0.78
C HIS A 129 -7.11 -0.35 -2.22
N ALA A 130 -8.37 -0.09 -2.61
CA ALA A 130 -8.71 0.42 -3.95
C ALA A 130 -7.97 1.71 -4.33
N ASP A 131 -7.66 2.56 -3.36
CA ASP A 131 -6.94 3.82 -3.50
C ASP A 131 -5.46 3.64 -3.91
N LEU A 132 -4.83 2.47 -3.68
CA LEU A 132 -3.49 2.19 -4.24
C LEU A 132 -3.48 2.18 -5.77
N PHE A 133 -4.65 1.96 -6.39
CA PHE A 133 -4.84 2.00 -7.85
C PHE A 133 -5.29 3.37 -8.36
N ASN A 134 -5.15 4.42 -7.53
CA ASN A 134 -5.52 5.78 -7.86
C ASN A 134 -4.31 6.69 -7.66
N VAL A 135 -4.02 7.51 -8.67
CA VAL A 135 -2.96 8.54 -8.63
C VAL A 135 -3.03 9.45 -7.41
N THR A 136 -4.23 9.76 -6.92
CA THR A 136 -4.43 10.69 -5.79
C THR A 136 -3.74 10.20 -4.52
N PHE A 137 -3.81 8.91 -4.19
CA PHE A 137 -3.13 8.36 -3.02
C PHE A 137 -1.63 8.65 -3.06
N TRP A 138 -1.00 8.38 -4.19
CA TRP A 138 0.44 8.53 -4.35
C TRP A 138 0.88 9.99 -4.31
N GLN A 139 0.13 10.88 -4.98
CA GLN A 139 0.40 12.32 -4.94
C GLN A 139 0.22 12.92 -3.55
N GLU A 140 -0.79 12.49 -2.79
CA GLU A 140 -0.97 12.87 -1.39
C GLU A 140 0.22 12.40 -0.53
N MET A 141 0.66 11.17 -0.71
CA MET A 141 1.84 10.63 -0.01
C MET A 141 3.12 11.40 -0.38
N GLN A 142 3.32 11.76 -1.66
CA GLN A 142 4.42 12.62 -2.07
C GLN A 142 4.36 14.00 -1.40
N ALA A 143 3.17 14.61 -1.34
CA ALA A 143 2.98 15.92 -0.71
C ALA A 143 3.32 15.89 0.78
N ARG A 144 2.85 14.86 1.50
CA ARG A 144 3.14 14.67 2.93
C ARG A 144 4.62 14.42 3.21
N ASN A 145 5.27 13.57 2.41
CA ASN A 145 6.71 13.34 2.49
C ASN A 145 7.52 14.63 2.20
N ARG A 146 7.14 15.41 1.19
CA ARG A 146 7.77 16.72 0.89
C ARG A 146 7.55 17.77 1.98
N ALA A 147 6.43 17.69 2.68
CA ALA A 147 6.16 18.53 3.85
C ALA A 147 6.99 18.13 5.09
N GLY A 148 7.75 17.04 5.03
CA GLY A 148 8.53 16.51 6.16
C GLY A 148 7.66 15.91 7.26
N GLU A 149 6.42 15.52 6.95
CA GLU A 149 5.54 14.87 7.91
C GLU A 149 6.10 13.49 8.28
N VAL A 150 6.23 13.22 9.58
CA VAL A 150 6.59 11.89 10.07
C VAL A 150 5.33 11.03 10.09
N LEU A 151 5.23 10.12 9.12
CA LEU A 151 4.09 9.24 8.97
C LEU A 151 4.24 8.00 9.85
N ASP A 152 3.31 7.81 10.79
CA ASP A 152 3.37 6.70 11.72
C ASP A 152 3.16 5.33 11.05
N ILE A 153 4.13 4.43 11.22
CA ILE A 153 4.04 3.02 10.84
C ILE A 153 3.97 2.17 12.11
N PHE A 154 2.83 1.52 12.33
CA PHE A 154 2.61 0.72 13.53
C PHE A 154 2.94 -0.76 13.30
N PRO A 155 3.75 -1.40 14.17
CA PRO A 155 4.12 -2.81 14.05
C PRO A 155 3.06 -3.78 14.59
N TYR A 156 1.85 -3.32 14.89
CA TYR A 156 0.75 -4.09 15.47
C TYR A 156 -0.60 -3.77 14.80
N ALA A 157 -1.60 -4.62 15.03
CA ALA A 157 -2.93 -4.42 14.44
C ALA A 157 -3.62 -3.20 15.08
N ARG A 158 -4.47 -2.53 14.30
CA ARG A 158 -5.21 -1.36 14.80
C ARG A 158 -6.06 -1.69 16.04
N ALA A 159 -6.56 -2.92 16.16
CA ALA A 159 -7.34 -3.39 17.30
C ALA A 159 -6.54 -3.45 18.61
N ASP A 160 -5.20 -3.58 18.53
CA ASP A 160 -4.32 -3.63 19.70
C ASP A 160 -3.85 -2.23 20.14
N ARG A 161 -4.28 -1.18 19.42
CA ARG A 161 -3.92 0.20 19.75
C ARG A 161 -4.65 0.63 21.02
N LEU A 162 -3.89 1.03 22.03
CA LEU A 162 -4.44 1.68 23.20
C LEU A 162 -5.10 3.01 22.79
N HIS A 163 -6.40 3.12 23.03
CA HIS A 163 -7.13 4.37 22.86
C HIS A 163 -6.94 5.20 24.13
N HIS A 164 -6.34 6.39 23.99
CA HIS A 164 -6.28 7.33 25.09
C HIS A 164 -7.69 7.90 25.30
N VAL A 165 -8.38 7.48 26.37
CA VAL A 165 -9.62 8.11 26.81
C VAL A 165 -9.22 9.42 27.49
N ALA A 166 -9.57 10.56 26.89
CA ALA A 166 -9.37 11.85 27.55
C ALA A 166 -10.19 11.87 28.87
N PRO A 167 -9.65 12.41 29.97
CA PRO A 167 -10.42 12.53 31.21
C PRO A 167 -11.65 13.42 30.99
N GLU A 168 -12.80 13.01 31.51
CA GLU A 168 -14.03 13.82 31.47
C GLU A 168 -13.78 15.19 32.12
N PRO A 169 -14.28 16.29 31.53
CA PRO A 169 -14.21 17.60 32.16
C PRO A 169 -14.98 17.57 33.50
N PRO A 170 -14.46 18.19 34.57
CA PRO A 170 -15.12 18.21 35.86
C PRO A 170 -16.53 18.81 35.75
N GLY A 171 -17.51 18.09 36.30
CA GLY A 171 -18.93 18.36 36.16
C GLY A 171 -19.33 19.78 36.56
N GLN A 172 -20.22 20.39 35.77
CA GLN A 172 -20.98 21.56 36.18
C GLN A 172 -21.93 21.13 37.30
N GLU A 173 -21.67 21.61 38.53
CA GLU A 173 -22.62 21.53 39.63
C GLU A 173 -23.95 22.14 39.22
N ALA A 174 -25.01 21.33 39.32
CA ALA A 174 -26.37 21.75 39.10
C ALA A 174 -26.75 22.85 40.10
N ALA A 175 -26.99 24.06 39.60
CA ALA A 175 -27.59 25.13 40.37
C ALA A 175 -28.96 24.68 40.91
N HIS A 176 -29.06 24.59 42.23
CA HIS A 176 -30.30 24.35 42.96
C HIS A 176 -31.37 25.38 42.53
N HIS A 177 -32.48 24.86 42.00
CA HIS A 177 -33.71 25.62 41.80
C HIS A 177 -34.52 25.52 43.10
N THR A 178 -34.42 26.53 43.97
CA THR A 178 -35.40 26.77 45.03
C THR A 178 -36.60 27.46 44.40
N THR A 179 -37.69 26.72 44.21
CA THR A 179 -39.02 27.25 43.91
C THR A 179 -39.67 27.72 45.21
N ASP A 180 -40.04 28.99 45.26
CA ASP A 180 -40.93 29.59 46.25
C ASP A 180 -42.26 29.84 45.53
N GLY A 181 -43.38 29.36 46.08
CA GLY A 181 -44.74 29.50 45.51
C GLY A 181 -45.61 28.24 45.61
#